data_AF-A0A0D2GR19-F1
#
_entry.id   AF-A0A0D2GR19-F1
#
_cell.length_a   1.000
_cell.length_b   1.000
_cell.length_c   1.000
_cell.angle_alpha   90.00
_cell.angle_beta   90.00
_cell.angle_gamma   90.00
#
_symmetry.space_group_name_H-M   'P 1'
#
loop_
_entity.id
_entity.type
_entity.pdbx_description
1 polymer ?
#
loop_
_entity_poly.entity_id
_entity_poly.type
_entity_poly.pdbx_seq_one_letter_code
_entity_poly.pdbx_strand_id
1 'polypeptide(L)'
;MADPISLSSGLLALALFALQSSRTLYQEIRAFQNQGKAVRVLKDELEALENVLKVLHETLNNEEVDLKGLELPLLRCGNACKDFQVLVAKLTKGSSSGNASWRDWAKLKYMGDDITGFKDMLAGYKSTITFNGQVQRV
;
A
#
# COMPACT_ATOMS: atom_id res chain seq x y z
N MET A 1 -11.78 29.99 -9.29
CA MET A 1 -11.65 29.76 -7.84
C MET A 1 -12.01 28.30 -7.65
N ALA A 2 -11.04 27.44 -7.31
CA ALA A 2 -11.30 26.02 -7.10
C ALA A 2 -11.64 25.85 -5.61
N ASP A 3 -12.86 25.38 -5.33
CA ASP A 3 -13.35 25.21 -3.98
C ASP A 3 -12.43 24.26 -3.19
N PRO A 4 -12.02 24.62 -1.97
CA PRO A 4 -11.18 23.77 -1.11
C PRO A 4 -11.83 22.41 -0.84
N ILE A 5 -13.17 22.34 -0.83
CA ILE A 5 -13.94 21.10 -0.66
C ILE A 5 -13.70 20.11 -1.82
N SER A 6 -13.60 20.59 -3.07
CA SER A 6 -13.38 19.71 -4.24
C SER A 6 -11.98 19.09 -4.26
N LEU A 7 -10.97 19.81 -3.77
CA LEU A 7 -9.59 19.32 -3.68
C LEU A 7 -9.40 18.35 -2.50
N SER A 8 -10.03 18.64 -1.35
CA SER A 8 -10.02 17.71 -0.20
C SER A 8 -10.72 16.39 -0.54
N SER A 9 -11.81 16.42 -1.31
CA SER A 9 -12.54 15.23 -1.78
C SER A 9 -11.65 14.30 -2.62
N GLY A 10 -10.84 14.87 -3.52
CA GLY A 10 -9.88 14.10 -4.32
C GLY A 10 -8.82 13.41 -3.47
N LEU A 11 -8.20 14.15 -2.54
CA LEU A 11 -7.16 13.61 -1.68
C LEU A 11 -7.70 12.56 -0.68
N LEU A 12 -8.86 12.81 -0.09
CA LEU A 12 -9.55 11.88 0.81
C LEU A 12 -9.87 10.56 0.09
N ALA A 13 -10.36 10.65 -1.16
CA ALA A 13 -10.63 9.48 -1.99
C ALA A 13 -9.35 8.70 -2.32
N LEU A 14 -8.24 9.39 -2.62
CA LEU A 14 -6.95 8.75 -2.87
C LEU A 14 -6.38 8.07 -1.62
N ALA A 15 -6.53 8.68 -0.44
CA ALA A 15 -6.12 8.07 0.83
C ALA A 15 -6.93 6.80 1.11
N LEU A 16 -8.26 6.84 0.92
CA LEU A 16 -9.12 5.67 1.06
C LEU A 16 -8.77 4.58 0.04
N PHE A 17 -8.52 4.95 -1.20
CA PHE A 17 -8.12 4.03 -2.27
C PHE A 17 -6.82 3.30 -1.94
N ALA A 18 -5.79 4.02 -1.50
CA ALA A 18 -4.52 3.45 -1.10
C ALA A 18 -4.71 2.50 0.11
N LEU A 19 -5.48 2.93 1.11
CA LEU A 19 -5.78 2.15 2.32
C LEU A 19 -6.48 0.82 1.99
N GLN A 20 -7.53 0.87 1.17
CA GLN A 20 -8.25 -0.34 0.77
C GLN A 20 -7.37 -1.27 -0.06
N SER A 21 -6.55 -0.73 -0.95
CA SER A 21 -5.66 -1.52 -1.80
C SER A 21 -4.55 -2.21 -0.98
N SER A 22 -3.92 -1.49 -0.03
CA SER A 22 -2.90 -2.07 0.85
C SER A 22 -3.48 -3.16 1.76
N ARG A 23 -4.66 -2.91 2.35
CA ARG A 23 -5.35 -3.86 3.22
C ARG A 23 -5.75 -5.13 2.49
N THR A 24 -6.30 -4.99 1.29
CA THR A 24 -6.70 -6.14 0.48
C THR A 24 -5.46 -6.95 0.08
N LEU A 25 -4.35 -6.28 -0.25
CA LEU A 25 -3.09 -6.98 -0.52
C LEU A 25 -2.59 -7.72 0.73
N TYR A 26 -2.59 -7.08 1.89
CA TYR A 26 -2.21 -7.74 3.14
C TYR A 26 -3.05 -9.00 3.40
N GLN A 27 -4.37 -8.94 3.18
CA GLN A 27 -5.27 -10.09 3.37
C GLN A 27 -4.95 -11.26 2.44
N GLU A 28 -4.71 -10.98 1.16
CA GLU A 28 -4.26 -11.98 0.17
C GLU A 28 -2.95 -12.62 0.63
N ILE A 29 -1.93 -11.82 0.99
CA ILE A 29 -0.63 -12.31 1.45
C ILE A 29 -0.75 -13.04 2.80
N ARG A 30 -1.71 -12.66 3.67
CA ARG A 30 -1.91 -13.28 4.97
C ARG A 30 -2.36 -14.73 4.88
N ALA A 31 -3.16 -15.07 3.86
CA ALA A 31 -3.71 -16.41 3.69
C ALA A 31 -2.66 -17.52 3.46
N PHE A 32 -1.42 -17.19 3.07
CA PHE A 32 -0.38 -18.19 2.81
C PHE A 32 0.32 -18.67 4.09
N GLN A 33 0.33 -19.99 4.32
CA GLN A 33 0.82 -20.61 5.56
C GLN A 33 2.36 -20.74 5.68
N ASN A 34 3.07 -20.98 4.57
CA ASN A 34 4.52 -21.24 4.59
C ASN A 34 5.32 -20.07 3.99
N GLN A 35 5.80 -19.17 4.86
CA GLN A 35 6.38 -17.90 4.43
C GLN A 35 7.83 -17.76 4.87
N GLY A 36 8.73 -17.70 3.90
CA GLY A 36 10.10 -17.27 4.12
C GLY A 36 10.18 -15.78 4.48
N LYS A 37 11.37 -15.37 4.93
CA LYS A 37 11.60 -14.07 5.58
C LYS A 37 11.07 -12.87 4.78
N ALA A 38 11.28 -12.82 3.46
CA ALA A 38 10.88 -11.67 2.64
C ALA A 38 9.36 -11.41 2.65
N VAL A 39 8.54 -12.47 2.63
CA VAL A 39 7.08 -12.34 2.67
C VAL A 39 6.60 -11.85 4.03
N ARG A 40 7.24 -12.30 5.13
CA ARG A 40 6.95 -11.79 6.48
C ARG A 40 7.24 -10.30 6.59
N VAL A 41 8.43 -9.87 6.15
CA VAL A 41 8.83 -8.46 6.17
C VAL A 41 7.90 -7.60 5.28
N LEU A 42 7.42 -8.13 4.14
CA LEU A 42 6.44 -7.43 3.32
C LEU A 42 5.09 -7.26 4.05
N LYS A 43 4.63 -8.27 4.80
CA LYS A 43 3.41 -8.14 5.61
C LYS A 43 3.55 -7.08 6.69
N ASP A 44 4.66 -7.09 7.41
CA ASP A 44 4.93 -6.10 8.47
C ASP A 44 4.93 -4.68 7.88
N GLU A 45 5.53 -4.50 6.70
CA GLU A 45 5.53 -3.21 6.00
C GLU A 45 4.12 -2.82 5.52
N LEU A 46 3.32 -3.75 5.01
CA LEU A 46 1.94 -3.50 4.59
C LEU A 46 1.04 -3.10 5.75
N GLU A 47 1.19 -3.74 6.91
CA GLU A 47 0.46 -3.39 8.13
C GLU A 47 0.85 -2.00 8.64
N ALA A 48 2.16 -1.69 8.63
CA ALA A 48 2.65 -0.35 8.98
C ALA A 48 2.11 0.73 8.02
N LEU A 49 2.08 0.44 6.72
CA LEU A 49 1.52 1.33 5.70
C LEU A 49 0.00 1.52 5.87
N GLU A 50 -0.75 0.45 6.15
CA GLU A 50 -2.19 0.51 6.44
C GLU A 50 -2.46 1.45 7.63
N ASN A 51 -1.69 1.34 8.70
CA ASN A 51 -1.83 2.21 9.88
C ASN A 51 -1.59 3.69 9.54
N VAL A 52 -0.54 4.00 8.78
CA VAL A 52 -0.23 5.38 8.38
C VAL A 52 -1.32 5.94 7.46
N LEU A 53 -1.83 5.15 6.52
CA LEU A 53 -2.91 5.55 5.62
C LEU A 53 -4.23 5.76 6.37
N LYS A 54 -4.51 4.94 7.38
CA LYS A 54 -5.70 5.10 8.23
C LYS A 54 -5.65 6.42 9.00
N VAL A 55 -4.53 6.72 9.66
CA VAL A 55 -4.35 7.99 10.38
C VAL A 55 -4.49 9.18 9.42
N LEU A 56 -3.89 9.11 8.23
CA LEU A 56 -4.03 10.16 7.21
C LEU A 56 -5.50 10.35 6.81
N HIS A 57 -6.22 9.27 6.52
CA HIS A 57 -7.62 9.33 6.12
C HIS A 57 -8.50 9.92 7.23
N GLU A 58 -8.26 9.55 8.49
CA GLU A 58 -8.95 10.12 9.65
C GLU A 58 -8.64 11.63 9.79
N THR A 59 -7.38 12.05 9.64
CA THR A 59 -7.01 13.48 9.66
C THR A 59 -7.70 14.27 8.54
N LEU A 60 -7.65 13.78 7.30
CA LEU A 60 -8.31 14.44 6.16
C LEU A 60 -9.83 14.53 6.30
N ASN A 61 -10.45 13.62 7.05
CA ASN A 61 -11.89 13.62 7.28
C ASN A 61 -12.34 14.53 8.43
N ASN A 62 -11.44 14.87 9.36
CA ASN A 62 -11.75 15.68 10.55
C ASN A 62 -11.17 17.11 10.48
N GLU A 63 -10.15 17.34 9.65
CA GLU A 63 -9.37 18.58 9.61
C GLU A 63 -9.22 19.08 8.16
N GLU A 64 -9.36 20.39 7.92
CA GLU A 64 -9.00 21.00 6.63
C GLU A 64 -7.48 21.17 6.55
N VAL A 65 -6.80 20.16 6.01
CA VAL A 65 -5.34 20.10 5.89
C VAL A 65 -4.94 20.15 4.42
N ASP A 66 -4.17 21.17 3.99
CA ASP A 66 -3.63 21.21 2.62
C ASP A 66 -2.44 20.26 2.50
N LEU A 67 -2.68 19.07 1.94
CA LEU A 67 -1.69 18.02 1.71
C LEU A 67 -1.61 17.62 0.23
N LYS A 68 -1.74 18.59 -0.69
CA LYS A 68 -1.74 18.34 -2.15
C LYS A 68 -0.51 17.57 -2.64
N GLY A 69 0.62 17.74 -1.97
CA GLY A 69 1.84 16.96 -2.24
C GLY A 69 1.68 15.44 -2.11
N LEU A 70 0.61 14.97 -1.46
CA LEU A 70 0.31 13.55 -1.28
C LEU A 70 -0.58 12.94 -2.36
N GLU A 71 -1.20 13.72 -3.26
CA GLU A 71 -2.07 13.17 -4.30
C GLU A 71 -1.36 12.12 -5.17
N LEU A 72 -0.20 12.49 -5.74
CA LEU A 72 0.58 11.58 -6.57
C LEU A 72 1.15 10.39 -5.79
N PRO A 73 1.77 10.57 -4.60
CA PRO A 73 2.20 9.45 -3.75
C PRO A 73 1.08 8.46 -3.41
N LEU A 74 -0.11 8.93 -3.04
CA LEU A 74 -1.24 8.06 -2.67
C LEU A 74 -1.77 7.28 -3.86
N LEU A 75 -1.94 7.96 -5.01
CA LEU A 75 -2.35 7.30 -6.26
C LEU A 75 -1.37 6.19 -6.64
N ARG A 76 -0.06 6.48 -6.61
CA ARG A 76 0.97 5.50 -6.94
C ARG A 76 1.03 4.36 -5.92
N CYS A 77 0.89 4.65 -4.63
CA CYS A 77 0.83 3.65 -3.57
C CYS A 77 -0.33 2.67 -3.80
N GLY A 78 -1.54 3.17 -4.04
CA GLY A 78 -2.71 2.34 -4.30
C GLY A 78 -2.59 1.50 -5.58
N ASN A 79 -2.09 2.09 -6.67
CA ASN A 79 -1.83 1.37 -7.91
C ASN A 79 -0.77 0.28 -7.74
N ALA A 80 0.34 0.58 -7.04
CA ALA A 80 1.38 -0.40 -6.76
C ALA A 80 0.84 -1.58 -5.94
N CYS A 81 -0.01 -1.32 -4.95
CA CYS A 81 -0.70 -2.37 -4.22
C CYS A 81 -1.58 -3.22 -5.15
N LYS A 82 -2.42 -2.61 -5.98
CA LYS A 82 -3.28 -3.34 -6.93
C LYS A 82 -2.50 -4.17 -7.96
N ASP A 83 -1.46 -3.61 -8.55
CA ASP A 83 -0.64 -4.32 -9.52
C ASP A 83 0.03 -5.54 -8.87
N PHE A 84 0.54 -5.37 -7.66
CA PHE A 84 1.13 -6.48 -6.91
C PHE A 84 0.10 -7.54 -6.53
N GLN A 85 -1.14 -7.17 -6.21
CA GLN A 85 -2.24 -8.13 -6.01
C GLN A 85 -2.47 -9.00 -7.24
N VAL A 86 -2.44 -8.40 -8.45
CA VAL A 86 -2.57 -9.16 -9.70
C VAL A 86 -1.44 -10.18 -9.84
N LEU A 87 -0.22 -9.85 -9.42
CA LEU A 87 0.90 -10.79 -9.41
C LEU A 87 0.67 -11.93 -8.40
N VAL A 88 0.27 -11.61 -7.17
CA VAL A 88 -0.04 -12.60 -6.12
C VAL A 88 -1.15 -13.55 -6.58
N ALA A 89 -2.23 -13.03 -7.15
CA ALA A 89 -3.35 -13.84 -7.66
C ALA A 89 -2.94 -14.76 -8.83
N LYS A 90 -1.94 -14.38 -9.64
CA LYS A 90 -1.39 -15.28 -10.68
C LYS A 90 -0.61 -16.44 -10.08
N LEU A 91 0.10 -16.23 -8.96
CA LEU A 91 0.83 -17.30 -8.27
C LEU A 91 -0.13 -18.34 -7.67
N THR A 92 -1.29 -17.92 -7.18
CA THR A 92 -2.24 -18.83 -6.52
C THR A 92 -3.00 -19.72 -7.49
N LYS A 93 -3.37 -19.19 -8.66
CA LYS A 93 -4.14 -19.91 -9.71
C LYS A 93 -3.43 -21.16 -10.26
N GLY A 94 -2.09 -21.22 -10.21
CA GLY A 94 -1.31 -22.35 -10.72
C GLY A 94 -1.08 -23.48 -9.71
N SER A 95 -1.42 -23.29 -8.43
CA SER A 95 -1.14 -24.26 -7.37
C SER A 95 -2.36 -25.14 -7.08
N SER A 96 -2.30 -26.42 -7.43
CA SER A 96 -3.38 -27.42 -7.23
C SER A 96 -3.79 -27.65 -5.76
N SER A 97 -3.15 -26.96 -4.81
CA SER A 97 -3.38 -27.09 -3.37
C SER A 97 -3.66 -25.75 -2.66
N GLY A 98 -3.92 -24.66 -3.39
CA GLY A 98 -4.22 -23.35 -2.79
C GLY A 98 -3.07 -22.70 -2.01
N ASN A 99 -1.86 -23.28 -2.09
CA ASN A 99 -0.67 -22.82 -1.39
C ASN A 99 0.40 -22.48 -2.43
N ALA A 100 0.53 -21.20 -2.78
CA ALA A 100 1.69 -20.72 -3.52
C ALA A 100 2.96 -21.08 -2.74
N SER A 101 3.87 -21.85 -3.37
CA SER A 101 5.10 -22.28 -2.71
C SER A 101 6.03 -21.08 -2.54
N TRP A 102 6.94 -21.12 -1.56
CA TRP A 102 8.03 -20.15 -1.45
C TRP A 102 8.82 -19.98 -2.77
N ARG A 103 8.93 -21.05 -3.58
CA ARG A 103 9.55 -20.99 -4.92
C ARG A 103 8.79 -20.09 -5.90
N ASP A 104 7.48 -20.01 -5.78
CA ASP A 104 6.64 -19.15 -6.62
C ASP A 104 6.80 -17.68 -6.20
N TRP A 105 6.92 -17.43 -4.89
CA TRP A 105 7.26 -16.12 -4.34
C TRP A 105 8.64 -15.63 -4.77
N ALA A 106 9.65 -16.50 -4.75
CA ALA A 106 11.01 -16.15 -5.16
C ALA A 106 11.11 -15.75 -6.66
N LYS A 107 10.13 -16.16 -7.48
CA LYS A 107 10.04 -15.79 -8.90
C LYS A 107 9.18 -14.55 -9.16
N LEU A 108 8.48 -14.05 -8.14
CA LEU A 108 7.64 -12.88 -8.28
C LEU A 108 8.52 -11.67 -8.58
N LYS A 109 8.21 -10.99 -9.69
CA LYS A 109 8.88 -9.76 -10.09
C LYS A 109 7.86 -8.65 -10.30
N TYR A 110 8.11 -7.51 -9.67
CA TYR A 110 7.34 -6.29 -9.85
C TYR A 110 8.27 -5.18 -10.34
N MET A 111 7.98 -4.63 -11.52
CA MET A 111 8.82 -3.61 -12.17
C MET A 111 10.31 -4.03 -12.29
N GLY A 112 10.59 -5.32 -12.46
CA GLY A 112 11.94 -5.87 -12.54
C GLY A 112 12.56 -6.25 -11.19
N ASP A 113 12.00 -5.77 -10.08
CA ASP A 113 12.49 -6.03 -8.73
C ASP A 113 11.78 -7.21 -8.05
N ASP A 114 12.38 -7.76 -7.00
CA ASP A 114 11.76 -8.81 -6.19
C ASP A 114 10.87 -8.23 -5.07
N ILE A 115 10.39 -9.13 -4.21
CA ILE A 115 9.54 -8.81 -3.06
C ILE A 115 10.18 -7.74 -2.17
N THR A 116 11.51 -7.75 -2.04
CA THR A 116 12.25 -6.81 -1.21
C THR A 116 12.19 -5.40 -1.79
N GLY A 117 12.41 -5.24 -3.11
CA GLY A 117 12.29 -3.93 -3.75
C GLY A 117 10.86 -3.40 -3.74
N PHE A 118 9.85 -4.26 -3.87
CA PHE A 118 8.47 -3.84 -3.66
C PHE A 118 8.24 -3.34 -2.23
N LYS A 119 8.73 -4.08 -1.22
CA LYS A 119 8.68 -3.67 0.18
C LYS A 119 9.40 -2.34 0.42
N ASP A 120 10.54 -2.10 -0.21
CA ASP A 120 11.28 -0.84 -0.06
C ASP A 120 10.57 0.32 -0.76
N MET A 121 9.88 0.07 -1.87
CA MET A 121 8.98 1.05 -2.49
C MET A 121 7.84 1.45 -1.55
N LEU A 122 7.20 0.47 -0.87
CA LEU A 122 6.16 0.75 0.13
C LEU A 122 6.71 1.57 1.31
N ALA A 123 7.91 1.25 1.79
CA ALA A 123 8.57 2.01 2.85
C ALA A 123 8.84 3.47 2.43
N GLY A 124 9.16 3.71 1.15
CA GLY A 124 9.28 5.04 0.56
C GLY A 124 7.97 5.83 0.58
N TYR A 125 6.85 5.22 0.17
CA TYR A 125 5.53 5.84 0.27
C TYR A 125 5.15 6.14 1.72
N LYS A 126 5.33 5.17 2.62
CA LYS A 126 5.05 5.33 4.06
C LYS A 126 5.82 6.51 4.66
N SER A 127 7.11 6.62 4.35
CA SER A 127 7.96 7.71 4.84
C SER A 127 7.49 9.06 4.31
N THR A 128 7.14 9.15 3.03
CA THR A 128 6.59 10.37 2.41
C THR A 128 5.29 10.81 3.08
N ILE A 129 4.37 9.86 3.32
CA ILE A 129 3.09 10.14 3.96
C ILE A 129 3.29 10.56 5.43
N THR A 130 4.14 9.83 6.16
CA THR A 130 4.42 10.13 7.58
C THR A 130 5.06 11.50 7.73
N PHE A 131 6.05 11.84 6.90
CA PHE A 131 6.72 13.13 6.95
C PHE A 131 5.73 14.29 6.73
N ASN A 132 4.92 14.23 5.67
CA ASN A 132 3.94 15.28 5.39
C ASN A 132 2.79 15.32 6.40
N GLY A 133 2.40 14.16 6.97
CA GLY A 133 1.38 14.09 8.02
C GLY A 133 1.82 14.67 9.39
N GLN A 134 3.14 14.75 9.64
CA GLN A 134 3.70 15.35 10.87
C GLN A 134 4.01 16.85 10.72
N VAL A 135 4.38 17.30 9.52
CA VAL A 135 4.76 18.70 9.25
C VAL A 135 3.61 19.69 9.50
N GLN A 136 2.34 19.25 9.48
CA GLN A 136 1.20 20.14 9.72
C GLN A 136 0.69 20.19 11.18
N ARG A 137 1.36 19.48 12.11
CA ARG A 137 1.00 19.47 13.55
C ARG A 137 1.87 20.39 14.43
N VAL A 138 2.67 21.26 13.82
CA VAL A 138 3.50 22.30 14.46
C VAL A 138 3.09 23.68 13.97
#